data_AF-A0A0S7C5A3-F1
#
_entry.id   AF-A0A0S7C5A3-F1
#
_cell.length_a   1.000
_cell.length_b   1.000
_cell.length_c   1.000
_cell.angle_alpha   90.00
_cell.angle_beta   90.00
_cell.angle_gamma   90.00
#
_symmetry.space_group_name_H-M   'P 1'
#
loop_
_entity.id
_entity.type
_entity.pdbx_description
1 polymer ?
#
loop_
_entity_poly.entity_id
_entity_poly.type
_entity_poly.pdbx_seq_one_letter_code
_entity_poly.pdbx_strand_id
1 'polypeptide(L)'
;MSLIKNLRIAFGKRALRKEAARNSRIRRAVNLAEARDIGILFNMTSEAEYDRVSRFARSLQEQGKKVQVIGFYKYRKLPPYYAQKLAYDIMQPQNLDPFYRPRAGFVTHFINHPFDILIDLGTANEFPLYYIAILSRAGFKLGRKGGDKAGMLPYDLMIETNQETDSEELIRHLVYYTSSFRFNG
;
A
#
# COMPACT_ATOMS: atom_id res chain seq x y z
N MET A 1 5.09 6.95 22.22
CA MET A 1 5.90 7.33 21.02
C MET A 1 6.63 8.65 21.32
N SER A 2 7.84 8.85 20.80
CA SER A 2 8.66 10.05 21.06
C SER A 2 8.17 11.29 20.29
N LEU A 3 8.12 12.46 20.95
CA LEU A 3 7.75 13.75 20.37
C LEU A 3 8.60 14.13 19.14
N ILE A 4 9.89 13.79 19.18
CA ILE A 4 10.84 14.06 18.08
C ILE A 4 10.43 13.30 16.81
N LYS A 5 9.97 12.05 16.95
CA LYS A 5 9.48 11.25 15.82
C LYS A 5 8.27 11.92 15.18
N ASN A 6 7.32 12.39 15.99
CA ASN A 6 6.10 13.03 15.49
C ASN A 6 6.41 14.30 14.71
N LEU A 7 7.35 15.11 15.20
CA LEU A 7 7.80 16.32 14.51
C LEU A 7 8.45 15.99 13.15
N ARG A 8 9.35 15.00 13.13
CA ARG A 8 10.00 14.53 11.89
C ARG A 8 8.98 14.04 10.86
N ILE A 9 7.97 13.28 11.30
CA ILE A 9 6.87 12.83 10.44
C ILE A 9 6.03 14.02 9.94
N ALA A 10 5.78 15.03 10.77
CA ALA A 10 5.04 16.23 10.36
C ALA A 10 5.75 16.98 9.22
N PHE A 11 7.08 17.13 9.31
CA PHE A 11 7.89 17.67 8.22
C PHE A 11 7.83 16.78 6.97
N GLY A 12 7.91 15.45 7.13
CA GLY A 12 7.72 14.48 6.05
C GLY A 12 6.38 14.65 5.34
N LYS A 13 5.28 14.78 6.09
CA LYS A 13 3.93 15.02 5.55
C LYS A 13 3.83 16.35 4.80
N ARG A 14 4.50 17.40 5.27
CA ARG A 14 4.55 18.69 4.56
C ARG A 14 5.27 18.56 3.21
N ALA A 15 6.39 17.85 3.16
CA ALA A 15 7.08 17.56 1.90
C ALA A 15 6.21 16.72 0.95
N LEU A 16 5.58 15.66 1.47
CA LEU A 16 4.65 14.81 0.72
C LEU A 16 3.52 15.61 0.07
N ARG A 17 2.90 16.57 0.78
CA ARG A 17 1.85 17.44 0.20
C ARG A 17 2.33 18.21 -1.02
N LYS A 18 3.55 18.75 -0.97
CA LYS A 18 4.16 19.50 -2.08
C LYS A 18 4.44 18.59 -3.27
N GLU A 19 4.90 17.37 -3.02
CA GLU A 19 5.17 16.36 -4.06
C GLU A 19 3.87 15.87 -4.69
N ALA A 20 2.85 15.58 -3.88
CA ALA A 20 1.54 15.14 -4.35
C ALA A 20 0.81 16.20 -5.18
N ALA A 21 0.96 17.48 -4.85
CA ALA A 21 0.40 18.58 -5.65
C ALA A 21 0.95 18.64 -7.09
N ARG A 22 2.14 18.06 -7.32
CA ARG A 22 2.77 17.96 -8.65
C ARG A 22 2.50 16.62 -9.33
N ASN A 23 1.85 15.70 -8.63
CA ASN A 23 1.63 14.35 -9.10
C ASN A 23 0.29 14.27 -9.83
N SER A 24 0.33 14.25 -11.16
CA SER A 24 -0.81 13.90 -11.98
C SER A 24 -0.83 12.39 -12.23
N ARG A 25 -1.92 11.73 -11.82
CA ARG A 25 -2.24 10.36 -12.22
C ARG A 25 -3.49 10.34 -13.08
N ILE A 26 -3.53 9.43 -14.04
CA ILE A 26 -4.73 9.16 -14.83
C ILE A 26 -5.60 8.22 -14.00
N ARG A 27 -6.74 8.70 -13.51
CA ARG A 27 -7.66 7.87 -12.73
C ARG A 27 -8.52 7.05 -13.68
N ARG A 28 -8.60 5.74 -13.43
CA ARG A 28 -9.45 4.82 -14.16
C ARG A 28 -10.01 3.82 -13.17
N ALA A 29 -11.31 3.87 -12.92
CA ALA A 29 -11.96 2.84 -12.14
C ALA A 29 -11.90 1.51 -12.92
N VAL A 30 -11.52 0.44 -12.23
CA VAL A 30 -11.39 -0.89 -12.82
C VAL A 30 -11.72 -1.91 -11.74
N ASN A 31 -12.42 -2.98 -12.12
CA ASN A 31 -12.76 -4.06 -11.22
C ASN A 31 -11.57 -5.05 -11.11
N LEU A 32 -11.54 -5.86 -10.05
CA LEU A 32 -10.39 -6.76 -9.83
C LEU A 32 -10.30 -7.84 -10.90
N ALA A 33 -11.42 -8.22 -11.51
CA ALA A 33 -11.47 -9.19 -12.60
C ALA A 33 -10.71 -8.69 -13.84
N GLU A 34 -10.92 -7.44 -14.25
CA GLU A 34 -10.33 -6.82 -15.44
C GLU A 34 -8.90 -6.30 -15.22
N ALA A 35 -8.53 -6.00 -13.97
CA ALA A 35 -7.19 -5.53 -13.63
C ALA A 35 -6.13 -6.59 -13.97
N ARG A 36 -5.08 -6.17 -14.69
CA ARG A 36 -3.97 -7.04 -15.15
C ARG A 36 -2.70 -6.79 -14.36
N ASP A 37 -2.49 -5.56 -13.88
CA ASP A 37 -1.29 -5.15 -13.15
C ASP A 37 -1.64 -4.55 -11.80
N ILE A 38 -1.19 -5.20 -10.71
CA ILE A 38 -1.63 -4.91 -9.35
C ILE A 38 -0.42 -4.65 -8.43
N GLY A 39 -0.46 -3.50 -7.76
CA GLY A 39 0.44 -3.18 -6.66
C GLY A 39 -0.23 -3.51 -5.32
N ILE A 40 0.51 -4.09 -4.38
CA ILE A 40 0.02 -4.38 -3.02
C ILE A 40 0.95 -3.75 -1.99
N LEU A 41 0.38 -3.04 -1.01
CA LEU A 41 1.09 -2.53 0.17
C LEU A 41 0.60 -3.27 1.42
N PHE A 42 1.51 -3.60 2.33
CA PHE A 42 1.13 -4.18 3.63
C PHE A 42 2.15 -3.90 4.73
N ASN A 43 1.69 -3.99 5.99
CA ASN A 43 2.57 -4.00 7.15
C ASN A 43 2.98 -5.44 7.47
N MET A 44 4.27 -5.76 7.40
CA MET A 44 4.77 -7.07 7.82
C MET A 44 4.91 -7.07 9.35
N THR A 45 3.83 -7.40 10.06
CA THR A 45 3.78 -7.36 11.54
C THR A 45 4.03 -8.73 12.17
N SER A 46 3.66 -9.80 11.48
CA SER A 46 3.76 -11.19 11.92
C SER A 46 3.94 -12.12 10.73
N GLU A 47 4.29 -13.37 11.00
CA GLU A 47 4.31 -14.45 10.02
C GLU A 47 2.92 -14.69 9.43
N ALA A 48 1.88 -14.71 10.28
CA ALA A 48 0.50 -14.88 9.84
C ALA A 48 0.05 -13.80 8.85
N GLU A 49 0.42 -12.55 9.08
CA GLU A 49 0.13 -11.43 8.17
C GLU A 49 0.89 -11.58 6.84
N TYR A 50 2.17 -11.94 6.91
CA TYR A 50 2.98 -12.20 5.72
C TYR A 50 2.42 -13.34 4.87
N ASP A 51 2.01 -14.44 5.50
CA ASP A 51 1.42 -15.60 4.84
C ASP A 51 0.08 -15.25 4.20
N ARG A 52 -0.74 -14.46 4.90
CA ARG A 52 -2.03 -14.02 4.39
C ARG A 52 -1.91 -13.17 3.14
N VAL A 53 -1.05 -12.14 3.17
CA VAL A 53 -0.77 -11.32 1.98
C VAL A 53 -0.11 -12.17 0.89
N SER A 54 0.74 -13.13 1.25
CA SER A 54 1.34 -14.07 0.30
C SER A 54 0.33 -14.95 -0.41
N ARG A 55 -0.67 -15.48 0.31
CA ARG A 55 -1.76 -16.26 -0.29
C ARG A 55 -2.61 -15.41 -1.24
N PHE A 56 -2.92 -14.17 -0.85
CA PHE A 56 -3.70 -13.26 -1.69
C PHE A 56 -2.96 -12.85 -2.97
N ALA A 57 -1.68 -12.46 -2.86
CA ALA A 57 -0.88 -12.14 -4.03
C ALA A 57 -0.74 -13.35 -4.97
N ARG A 58 -0.55 -14.55 -4.41
CA ARG A 58 -0.49 -15.79 -5.18
C ARG A 58 -1.79 -16.07 -5.92
N SER A 59 -2.94 -15.91 -5.27
CA SER A 59 -4.24 -16.17 -5.93
C SER A 59 -4.51 -15.21 -7.10
N LEU A 60 -3.99 -13.97 -7.04
CA LEU A 60 -4.02 -13.04 -8.16
C LEU A 60 -3.06 -13.46 -9.30
N GLN A 61 -1.86 -13.93 -8.96
CA GLN A 61 -0.90 -14.45 -9.93
C GLN A 61 -1.41 -15.71 -10.65
N GLU A 62 -2.07 -16.61 -9.92
CA GLU A 62 -2.72 -17.81 -10.48
C GLU A 62 -3.84 -17.46 -11.47
N GLN A 63 -4.45 -16.27 -11.33
CA GLN A 63 -5.39 -15.70 -12.31
C GLN A 63 -4.69 -15.00 -13.50
N GLY A 64 -3.37 -15.12 -13.63
CA GLY A 64 -2.57 -14.53 -14.72
C GLY A 64 -2.26 -13.05 -14.55
N LYS A 65 -2.47 -12.48 -13.36
CA LYS A 65 -2.21 -11.05 -13.09
C LYS A 65 -0.73 -10.82 -12.75
N LYS A 66 -0.19 -9.68 -13.17
CA LYS A 66 1.12 -9.18 -12.71
C LYS A 66 0.93 -8.56 -11.34
N VAL A 67 1.75 -8.96 -10.38
CA VAL A 67 1.66 -8.49 -8.99
C VAL A 67 3.02 -8.05 -8.50
N GLN A 68 3.08 -6.85 -7.94
CA GLN A 68 4.23 -6.34 -7.18
C GLN A 68 3.80 -6.00 -5.76
N VAL A 69 4.61 -6.35 -4.77
CA VAL A 69 4.28 -6.19 -3.35
C VAL A 69 5.38 -5.41 -2.65
N ILE A 70 4.99 -4.33 -1.95
CA ILE A 70 5.85 -3.66 -0.97
C ILE A 70 5.34 -3.94 0.44
N GLY A 71 6.19 -4.59 1.24
CA GLY A 71 5.97 -4.75 2.67
C GLY A 71 6.76 -3.73 3.48
N PHE A 72 6.19 -3.19 4.56
CA PHE A 72 6.97 -2.46 5.56
C PHE A 72 7.22 -3.30 6.81
N TYR A 73 8.50 -3.48 7.15
CA TYR A 73 8.93 -4.18 8.35
C TYR A 73 9.66 -3.23 9.29
N LYS A 74 9.13 -3.05 10.51
CA LYS A 74 9.59 -2.01 11.45
C LYS A 74 10.99 -2.21 12.03
N TYR A 75 11.59 -3.39 11.87
CA TYR A 75 12.91 -3.71 12.41
C TYR A 75 13.98 -3.79 11.32
N ARG A 76 15.24 -3.58 11.71
CA ARG A 76 16.40 -3.56 10.80
C ARG A 76 16.81 -4.93 10.27
N LYS A 77 16.57 -6.00 11.03
CA LYS A 77 16.90 -7.38 10.63
C LYS A 77 15.61 -8.09 10.25
N LEU A 78 15.52 -8.58 9.01
CA LEU A 78 14.36 -9.33 8.53
C LEU A 78 14.09 -10.56 9.42
N PRO A 79 12.82 -10.94 9.59
CA PRO A 79 12.46 -12.08 10.41
C PRO A 79 12.80 -13.40 9.69
N PRO A 80 13.03 -14.50 10.44
CA PRO A 80 13.36 -15.80 9.84
C PRO A 80 12.28 -16.36 8.91
N TYR A 81 11.01 -16.01 9.14
CA TYR A 81 9.88 -16.45 8.31
C TYR A 81 9.82 -15.73 6.94
N TYR A 82 10.61 -14.67 6.74
CA TYR A 82 10.63 -13.99 5.45
C TYR A 82 11.41 -14.81 4.42
N ALA A 83 10.69 -15.38 3.46
CA ALA A 83 11.27 -15.97 2.26
C ALA A 83 11.31 -14.93 1.13
N GLN A 84 12.48 -14.69 0.56
CA GLN A 84 12.62 -13.76 -0.56
C GLN A 84 11.85 -14.28 -1.78
N LYS A 85 10.99 -13.43 -2.36
CA LYS A 85 10.19 -13.70 -3.56
C LYS A 85 10.47 -12.58 -4.57
N LEU A 86 10.55 -12.90 -5.86
CA LEU A 86 10.84 -11.90 -6.92
C LEU A 86 9.83 -10.74 -6.95
N ALA A 87 8.56 -11.02 -6.61
CA ALA A 87 7.50 -10.01 -6.58
C ALA A 87 7.49 -9.13 -5.32
N TYR A 88 8.37 -9.39 -4.34
CA TYR A 88 8.32 -8.78 -3.02
C TYR A 88 9.56 -7.94 -2.74
N ASP A 89 9.33 -6.66 -2.47
CA ASP A 89 10.32 -5.76 -1.90
C ASP A 89 9.94 -5.39 -0.47
N ILE A 90 10.86 -5.61 0.48
CA ILE A 90 10.61 -5.28 1.90
C ILE A 90 11.35 -4.00 2.27
N MET A 91 10.57 -2.97 2.56
CA MET A 91 11.04 -1.71 3.11
C MET A 91 11.26 -1.83 4.62
N GLN A 92 12.42 -1.37 5.07
CA GLN A 92 12.87 -1.37 6.46
C GLN A 92 13.34 0.03 6.88
N PRO A 93 13.64 0.28 8.17
CA PRO A 93 14.04 1.62 8.63
C PRO A 93 15.27 2.20 7.91
N GLN A 94 16.21 1.38 7.44
CA GLN A 94 17.36 1.84 6.65
C GLN A 94 17.00 2.40 5.28
N ASN A 95 15.80 2.09 4.76
CA ASN A 95 15.29 2.63 3.51
C ASN A 95 14.58 3.97 3.70
N LEU A 96 14.47 4.46 4.94
CA LEU A 96 13.79 5.70 5.28
C LEU A 96 14.80 6.82 5.56
N ASP A 97 14.43 8.03 5.17
CA ASP A 97 15.19 9.21 5.53
C ASP A 97 14.88 9.71 6.95
N PRO A 98 15.60 10.74 7.43
CA PRO A 98 15.32 11.32 8.73
C PRO A 98 13.87 11.82 8.88
N PHE A 99 13.12 12.08 7.82
CA PHE A 99 11.71 12.49 7.89
C PHE A 99 10.73 11.34 7.67
N TYR A 100 11.21 10.09 7.76
CA TYR A 100 10.45 8.87 7.54
C TYR A 100 9.92 8.70 6.11
N ARG A 101 10.52 9.40 5.14
CA ARG A 101 10.18 9.23 3.71
C ARG A 101 10.97 8.05 3.14
N PRO A 102 10.33 7.15 2.39
CA PRO A 102 11.02 6.12 1.62
C PRO A 102 12.02 6.73 0.63
N ARG A 103 13.24 6.18 0.55
CA ARG A 103 14.28 6.61 -0.40
C ARG A 103 14.88 5.48 -1.24
N ALA A 104 14.45 4.24 -1.02
CA ALA A 104 14.99 3.11 -1.78
C ALA A 104 14.51 3.15 -3.24
N GLY A 105 15.38 2.75 -4.17
CA GLY A 105 15.10 2.76 -5.61
C GLY A 105 13.84 1.97 -5.99
N PHE A 106 13.65 0.78 -5.40
CA PHE A 106 12.45 -0.03 -5.63
C PHE A 106 11.15 0.70 -5.27
N VAL A 107 11.18 1.58 -4.26
CA VAL A 107 10.00 2.39 -3.90
C VAL A 107 9.72 3.44 -4.96
N THR A 108 10.75 4.10 -5.48
CA THR A 108 10.60 5.06 -6.59
C THR A 108 10.06 4.38 -7.84
N HIS A 109 10.53 3.17 -8.17
CA HIS A 109 10.01 2.40 -9.29
C HIS A 109 8.54 2.03 -9.08
N PHE A 110 8.18 1.50 -7.91
CA PHE A 110 6.81 1.14 -7.58
C PHE A 110 5.86 2.35 -7.62
N ILE A 111 6.27 3.49 -7.06
CA ILE A 111 5.47 4.73 -7.09
C ILE A 111 5.17 5.17 -8.53
N ASN A 112 6.16 5.09 -9.42
CA ASN A 112 6.02 5.55 -10.80
C ASN A 112 5.37 4.51 -11.73
N HIS A 113 5.21 3.27 -11.27
CA HIS A 113 4.59 2.22 -12.07
C HIS A 113 3.07 2.46 -12.18
N PRO A 114 2.50 2.48 -13.40
CA PRO A 114 1.08 2.77 -13.62
C PRO A 114 0.23 1.49 -13.46
N PHE A 115 0.14 0.95 -12.24
CA PHE A 115 -0.73 -0.19 -11.95
C PHE A 115 -2.18 0.09 -12.37
N ASP A 116 -2.91 -0.95 -12.78
CA ASP A 116 -4.36 -0.86 -12.89
C ASP A 116 -4.97 -0.58 -11.51
N ILE A 117 -4.55 -1.36 -10.51
CA ILE A 117 -5.00 -1.25 -9.12
C ILE A 117 -3.81 -1.20 -8.16
N LEU A 118 -3.83 -0.25 -7.23
CA LEU A 118 -3.07 -0.33 -5.99
C LEU A 118 -4.00 -0.77 -4.85
N ILE A 119 -3.60 -1.79 -4.10
CA ILE A 119 -4.31 -2.27 -2.92
C ILE A 119 -3.44 -2.02 -1.68
N ASP A 120 -3.86 -1.12 -0.81
CA ASP A 120 -3.22 -0.91 0.49
C ASP A 120 -3.94 -1.71 1.59
N LEU A 121 -3.30 -2.80 2.00
CA LEU A 121 -3.71 -3.67 3.11
C LEU A 121 -3.09 -3.25 4.43
N GLY A 122 -2.26 -2.21 4.43
CA GLY A 122 -1.60 -1.68 5.60
C GLY A 122 -2.55 -1.00 6.59
N THR A 123 -1.98 -0.67 7.73
CA THR A 123 -2.62 0.13 8.77
C THR A 123 -2.57 1.61 8.40
N ALA A 124 -3.64 2.35 8.66
CA ALA A 124 -3.77 3.77 8.30
C ALA A 124 -2.69 4.69 8.92
N ASN A 125 -1.92 4.19 9.90
CA ASN A 125 -0.97 4.99 10.68
C ASN A 125 0.49 4.84 10.23
N GLU A 126 0.81 3.96 9.26
CA GLU A 126 2.19 3.77 8.82
C GLU A 126 2.59 4.78 7.74
N PHE A 127 3.28 5.85 8.16
CA PHE A 127 3.63 6.97 7.27
C PHE A 127 4.43 6.56 6.01
N PRO A 128 5.42 5.66 6.06
CA PRO A 128 6.10 5.16 4.86
C PRO A 128 5.17 4.53 3.82
N LEU A 129 4.20 3.69 4.24
CA LEU A 129 3.23 3.08 3.31
C LEU A 129 2.26 4.14 2.77
N TYR A 130 1.77 5.02 3.66
CA TYR A 130 0.92 6.15 3.27
C TYR A 130 1.60 7.07 2.24
N TYR A 131 2.92 7.30 2.37
CA TYR A 131 3.69 8.08 1.41
C TYR A 131 3.65 7.43 0.01
N ILE A 132 3.83 6.12 -0.07
CA ILE A 132 3.75 5.34 -1.32
C ILE A 132 2.33 5.40 -1.88
N ALA A 133 1.31 5.18 -1.04
CA ALA A 133 -0.09 5.20 -1.44
C ALA A 133 -0.49 6.55 -2.05
N ILE A 134 -0.07 7.67 -1.44
CA ILE A 134 -0.35 9.02 -1.96
C ILE A 134 0.33 9.24 -3.32
N LEU A 135 1.61 8.89 -3.45
CA LEU A 135 2.38 9.19 -4.66
C LEU A 135 2.23 8.18 -5.79
N SER A 136 1.71 6.97 -5.54
CA SER A 136 1.57 5.96 -6.59
C SER A 136 0.81 6.49 -7.82
N ARG A 137 1.25 6.10 -9.02
CA ARG A 137 0.62 6.46 -10.30
C ARG A 137 -0.51 5.50 -10.70
N ALA A 138 -0.88 4.56 -9.84
CA ALA A 138 -1.93 3.57 -10.11
C ALA A 138 -3.26 4.20 -10.54
N GLY A 139 -3.93 3.59 -11.53
CA GLY A 139 -5.19 4.05 -12.10
C GLY A 139 -6.34 4.05 -11.09
N PHE A 140 -6.39 3.04 -10.24
CA PHE A 140 -7.37 2.91 -9.16
C PHE A 140 -6.67 2.55 -7.84
N LYS A 141 -7.03 3.21 -6.74
CA LYS A 141 -6.41 2.99 -5.43
C LYS A 141 -7.46 2.54 -4.42
N LEU A 142 -7.19 1.42 -3.77
CA LEU A 142 -8.05 0.79 -2.80
C LEU A 142 -7.35 0.74 -1.45
N GLY A 143 -8.09 0.96 -0.37
CA GLY A 143 -7.51 0.81 0.96
C GLY A 143 -8.54 0.92 2.07
N ARG A 144 -8.06 0.83 3.30
CA ARG A 144 -8.90 1.01 4.48
C ARG A 144 -9.29 2.47 4.65
N LYS A 145 -10.53 2.73 5.09
CA LYS A 145 -10.96 4.05 5.55
C LYS A 145 -10.13 4.43 6.78
N GLY A 146 -9.22 5.38 6.61
CA GLY A 146 -8.40 5.91 7.69
C GLY A 146 -9.10 7.02 8.46
N GLY A 147 -8.72 7.23 9.73
CA GLY A 147 -9.11 8.43 10.45
C GLY A 147 -8.52 9.66 9.76
N ASP A 148 -9.36 10.63 9.44
CA ASP A 148 -9.16 11.79 8.54
C ASP A 148 -8.07 12.81 9.00
N LYS A 149 -7.16 12.42 9.89
CA LYS A 149 -6.24 13.34 10.59
C LYS A 149 -5.11 13.90 9.71
N ALA A 150 -4.95 13.43 8.48
CA ALA A 150 -3.85 13.84 7.59
C ALA A 150 -4.26 14.78 6.44
N GLY A 151 -5.57 14.93 6.18
CA GLY A 151 -6.12 15.84 5.17
C GLY A 151 -5.88 15.47 3.71
N MET A 152 -5.40 14.24 3.42
CA MET A 152 -5.36 13.70 2.05
C MET A 152 -5.84 12.25 2.08
N LEU A 153 -6.80 11.94 1.22
CA LEU A 153 -7.31 10.58 1.03
C LEU A 153 -6.58 9.96 -0.17
N PRO A 154 -5.74 8.93 0.04
CA PRO A 154 -4.98 8.31 -1.05
C PRO A 154 -5.84 7.43 -1.96
N TYR A 155 -6.99 6.97 -1.47
CA TYR A 155 -7.78 5.91 -2.10
C TYR A 155 -9.03 6.46 -2.80
N ASP A 156 -9.36 5.85 -3.94
CA ASP A 156 -10.60 6.09 -4.68
C ASP A 156 -11.78 5.33 -4.06
N LEU A 157 -11.51 4.14 -3.52
CA LEU A 157 -12.49 3.36 -2.77
C LEU A 157 -11.88 2.95 -1.43
N MET A 158 -12.61 3.31 -0.37
CA MET A 158 -12.23 3.05 1.00
C MET A 158 -13.20 2.09 1.66
N ILE A 159 -12.67 1.06 2.31
CA ILE A 159 -13.47 0.09 3.03
C ILE A 159 -13.37 0.38 4.52
N GLU A 160 -14.52 0.56 5.15
CA GLU A 160 -14.63 0.66 6.59
C GLU A 160 -14.53 -0.75 7.19
N THR A 161 -13.55 -0.94 8.05
CA THR A 161 -13.38 -2.14 8.87
C THR A 161 -13.15 -1.70 10.31
N ASN A 162 -13.35 -2.59 11.27
CA ASN A 162 -12.96 -2.29 12.65
C ASN A 162 -11.43 -2.04 12.71
N GLN A 163 -10.98 -1.13 13.58
CA GLN A 163 -9.58 -0.64 13.50
C GLN A 163 -8.53 -1.68 13.87
N GLU A 164 -8.92 -2.77 14.55
CA GLU A 164 -8.09 -3.93 14.85
C GLU A 164 -8.15 -5.02 13.77
N THR A 165 -8.94 -4.81 12.73
CA THR A 165 -9.26 -5.85 11.76
C THR A 165 -8.04 -6.31 10.97
N ASP A 166 -7.86 -7.63 11.00
CA ASP A 166 -6.97 -8.44 10.17
C ASP A 166 -7.08 -8.04 8.68
N SER A 167 -5.97 -8.02 7.93
CA SER A 167 -6.01 -7.77 6.48
C SER A 167 -6.91 -8.76 5.73
N GLU A 168 -7.26 -9.90 6.35
CA GLU A 168 -8.22 -10.88 5.85
C GLU A 168 -9.60 -10.30 5.54
N GLU A 169 -10.19 -9.57 6.48
CA GLU A 169 -11.53 -9.03 6.29
C GLU A 169 -11.51 -7.95 5.20
N LEU A 170 -10.43 -7.15 5.17
CA LEU A 170 -10.22 -6.15 4.14
C LEU A 170 -10.08 -6.81 2.77
N ILE A 171 -9.28 -7.88 2.63
CA ILE A 171 -9.15 -8.66 1.39
C ILE A 171 -10.53 -9.18 0.97
N ARG A 172 -11.31 -9.76 1.90
CA ARG A 172 -12.64 -10.30 1.62
C ARG A 172 -13.59 -9.21 1.10
N HIS A 173 -13.63 -8.06 1.76
CA HIS A 173 -14.43 -6.92 1.33
C HIS A 173 -13.96 -6.36 -0.02
N LEU A 174 -12.64 -6.24 -0.23
CA LEU A 174 -12.07 -5.79 -1.51
C LEU A 174 -12.52 -6.70 -2.64
N VAL A 175 -12.33 -8.01 -2.49
CA VAL A 175 -12.75 -9.00 -3.51
C VAL A 175 -14.25 -8.91 -3.75
N TYR A 176 -15.07 -8.86 -2.70
CA TYR A 176 -16.53 -8.75 -2.82
C TYR A 176 -16.96 -7.49 -3.58
N TYR A 177 -16.53 -6.31 -3.14
CA TYR A 177 -16.92 -5.04 -3.74
C TYR A 177 -16.39 -4.91 -5.16
N THR A 178 -15.12 -5.22 -5.38
CA THR A 178 -14.52 -5.11 -6.72
C THR A 178 -14.94 -6.21 -7.68
N SER A 179 -15.63 -7.26 -7.26
CA SER A 179 -16.24 -8.25 -8.18
C SER A 179 -17.70 -7.92 -8.50
N SER A 180 -18.36 -7.12 -7.66
CA SER A 180 -19.78 -6.78 -7.81
C SER A 180 -20.03 -5.58 -8.74
N PHE A 181 -19.02 -4.74 -8.98
CA PHE A 181 -19.13 -3.58 -9.87
C PHE A 181 -18.79 -3.93 -11.32
N ARG A 182 -19.73 -3.65 -12.23
CA ARG A 182 -19.43 -3.50 -13.66
C ARG A 182 -19.20 -2.01 -13.92
N PHE A 183 -17.96 -1.65 -14.24
CA PHE A 183 -17.67 -0.32 -14.75
C PHE A 183 -18.05 -0.32 -16.23
N ASN A 184 -19.28 0.09 -16.55
CA ASN A 184 -19.66 0.34 -17.93
C ASN A 184 -18.80 1.52 -18.42
N GLY A 185 -17.84 1.24 -19.30
CA GLY A 185 -17.00 2.23 -19.96
C GLY A 185 -17.77 3.08 -20.95
#